data_AF-A0A238DNE7-F1
#
_entry.id   AF-A0A238DNE7-F1
#
_cell.length_a   1.000
_cell.length_b   1.000
_cell.length_c   1.000
_cell.angle_alpha   90.00
_cell.angle_beta   90.00
_cell.angle_gamma   90.00
#
_symmetry.space_group_name_H-M   'P 1'
#
loop_
_entity.id
_entity.type
_entity.pdbx_description
1 polymer ?
#
loop_
_entity_poly.entity_id
_entity_poly.type
_entity_poly.pdbx_seq_one_letter_code
_entity_poly.pdbx_strand_id
1 'polypeptide(L)'
;MTTPDFFRSRIDAMIHLNDPLAVLATRLPWAQLEAALAVKFEHQARQGAVLEGHDLFGPTQSLVGAGASPAGRPRLPLRLMISLLYLKHTFNLSDEDLVVRWSENVLWQFFSGRVYFEHRPPCDPTQIGRFRRALGEDGLEELLKATIDTAVTIQAVQPQELQRVIVDTTVQEKAVAHPTDSRLLEIARHKVVRAAKQAGIALKQTYAKEGKGLRFKAGGYAHAKQYRRLQRCIKRQRTILGIVLRAVQRKLQAAAQSPSVDSSPKALAALQQWSKRLATPP
;
A
#
# COMPACT_ATOMS: atom_id res chain seq x y z
N MET A 1 -25.82 -28.73 11.41
CA MET A 1 -26.13 -29.91 10.59
C MET A 1 -26.92 -29.43 9.38
N THR A 2 -26.22 -29.14 8.27
CA THR A 2 -26.83 -28.69 7.02
C THR A 2 -27.47 -29.87 6.31
N THR A 3 -28.76 -29.78 6.02
CA THR A 3 -29.51 -30.78 5.25
C THR A 3 -28.80 -31.02 3.91
N PRO A 4 -28.42 -32.27 3.57
CA PRO A 4 -27.80 -32.54 2.28
C PRO A 4 -28.80 -32.24 1.17
N ASP A 5 -28.47 -31.27 0.33
CA ASP A 5 -29.23 -30.94 -0.88
C ASP A 5 -29.16 -32.14 -1.83
N PHE A 6 -30.28 -32.84 -2.00
CA PHE A 6 -30.34 -34.12 -2.71
C PHE A 6 -30.10 -33.97 -4.22
N PHE A 7 -30.34 -32.76 -4.75
CA PHE A 7 -30.29 -32.50 -6.19
C PHE A 7 -28.92 -32.04 -6.69
N ARG A 8 -28.00 -31.69 -5.79
CA ARG A 8 -26.66 -31.22 -6.14
C ARG A 8 -25.62 -32.20 -5.67
N SER A 9 -24.81 -32.70 -6.58
CA SER A 9 -23.61 -33.45 -6.22
C SER A 9 -22.66 -32.55 -5.44
N ARG A 10 -22.09 -33.11 -4.37
CA ARG A 10 -21.10 -32.40 -3.55
C ARG A 10 -19.77 -32.34 -4.30
N ILE A 11 -19.04 -31.25 -4.09
CA ILE A 11 -17.76 -31.01 -4.76
C ILE A 11 -16.71 -32.07 -4.40
N ASP A 12 -16.71 -32.56 -3.15
CA ASP A 12 -15.78 -33.60 -2.68
C ASP A 12 -15.88 -34.92 -3.48
N ALA A 13 -17.06 -35.22 -4.04
CA ALA A 13 -17.27 -36.38 -4.91
C ALA A 13 -16.86 -36.12 -6.38
N MET A 14 -16.64 -34.87 -6.78
CA MET A 14 -16.28 -34.48 -8.15
C MET A 14 -14.78 -34.36 -8.38
N ILE A 15 -13.98 -34.23 -7.32
CA ILE A 15 -12.56 -33.91 -7.40
C ILE A 15 -11.68 -35.06 -6.91
N HIS A 16 -10.45 -35.09 -7.40
CA HIS A 16 -9.43 -35.96 -6.82
C HIS A 16 -8.88 -35.31 -5.55
N LEU A 17 -9.13 -35.93 -4.39
CA LEU A 17 -8.65 -35.41 -3.10
C LEU A 17 -7.12 -35.42 -2.95
N ASN A 18 -6.42 -36.12 -3.83
CA ASN A 18 -4.95 -36.13 -3.91
C ASN A 18 -4.39 -34.93 -4.68
N ASP A 19 -5.23 -34.11 -5.32
CA ASP A 19 -4.76 -32.89 -5.96
C ASP A 19 -4.09 -31.97 -4.93
N PRO A 20 -2.97 -31.30 -5.28
CA PRO A 20 -2.19 -30.52 -4.33
C PRO A 20 -3.01 -29.40 -3.67
N LEU A 21 -3.93 -28.77 -4.42
CA LEU A 21 -4.84 -27.77 -3.87
C LEU A 21 -5.89 -28.36 -2.93
N ALA A 22 -6.39 -29.58 -3.20
CA ALA A 22 -7.34 -30.26 -2.34
C ALA A 22 -6.67 -30.70 -1.03
N VAL A 23 -5.45 -31.24 -1.10
CA VAL A 23 -4.64 -31.57 0.07
C VAL A 23 -4.38 -30.31 0.90
N LEU A 24 -3.93 -29.23 0.27
CA LEU A 24 -3.67 -27.95 0.95
C LEU A 24 -4.95 -27.38 1.60
N ALA A 25 -6.11 -27.51 0.96
CA ALA A 25 -7.40 -27.13 1.55
C ALA A 25 -7.70 -27.85 2.86
N THR A 26 -7.28 -29.12 3.01
CA THR A 26 -7.51 -29.90 4.23
C THR A 26 -6.46 -29.66 5.32
N ARG A 27 -5.25 -29.26 4.94
CA ARG A 27 -4.13 -29.09 5.85
C ARG A 27 -4.01 -27.68 6.43
N LEU A 28 -4.54 -26.67 5.75
CA LEU A 28 -4.54 -25.30 6.25
C LEU A 28 -5.42 -25.16 7.51
N PRO A 29 -4.96 -24.40 8.54
CA PRO A 29 -5.70 -24.17 9.76
C PRO A 29 -6.79 -23.09 9.56
N TRP A 30 -7.78 -23.37 8.71
CA TRP A 30 -8.83 -22.41 8.34
C TRP A 30 -9.55 -21.81 9.55
N ALA A 31 -9.88 -22.64 10.55
CA ALA A 31 -10.58 -22.17 11.75
C ALA A 31 -9.76 -21.13 12.53
N GLN A 32 -8.44 -21.30 12.61
CA GLN A 32 -7.55 -20.36 13.29
C GLN A 32 -7.40 -19.07 12.49
N LEU A 33 -7.27 -19.17 11.17
CA LEU A 33 -7.19 -18.01 10.27
C LEU A 33 -8.48 -17.18 10.31
N GLU A 34 -9.63 -17.84 10.27
CA GLU A 34 -10.93 -17.18 10.36
C GLU A 34 -11.10 -16.49 11.71
N ALA A 35 -10.71 -17.14 12.81
CA ALA A 35 -10.78 -16.54 14.15
C ALA A 35 -9.86 -15.31 14.29
N ALA A 36 -8.61 -15.40 13.82
CA ALA A 36 -7.66 -14.30 13.86
C ALA A 36 -8.15 -13.08 13.06
N LEU A 37 -8.69 -13.33 11.87
CA LEU A 37 -9.20 -12.26 11.01
C LEU A 37 -10.57 -11.75 11.42
N ALA A 38 -11.42 -12.58 12.03
CA ALA A 38 -12.75 -12.18 12.49
C ALA A 38 -12.67 -10.97 13.43
N VAL A 39 -11.69 -10.94 14.34
CA VAL A 39 -11.46 -9.82 15.28
C VAL A 39 -11.28 -8.49 14.54
N LYS A 40 -10.51 -8.47 13.44
CA LYS A 40 -10.29 -7.25 12.63
C LYS A 40 -11.55 -6.81 11.89
N PHE A 41 -12.43 -7.76 11.62
CA PHE A 41 -13.68 -7.56 10.90
C PHE A 41 -14.89 -7.45 11.84
N GLU A 42 -14.73 -7.42 13.16
CA GLU A 42 -15.85 -7.22 14.07
C GLU A 42 -16.57 -5.88 13.81
N HIS A 43 -17.89 -5.91 13.92
CA HIS A 43 -18.69 -4.70 13.75
C HIS A 43 -18.41 -3.75 14.91
N GLN A 44 -17.86 -2.58 14.61
CA GLN A 44 -17.76 -1.50 15.59
C GLN A 44 -19.17 -1.09 16.01
N ALA A 45 -19.47 -1.29 17.30
CA ALA A 45 -20.72 -0.85 17.89
C ALA A 45 -20.80 0.68 17.79
N ARG A 46 -21.75 1.18 16.99
CA ARG A 46 -22.05 2.61 16.95
C ARG A 46 -22.88 2.95 18.18
N GLN A 47 -22.33 3.81 19.04
CA GLN A 47 -23.14 4.50 20.05
C GLN A 47 -24.05 5.47 19.27
N GLY A 48 -25.34 5.14 19.18
CA GLY A 48 -26.29 5.99 18.47
C GLY A 48 -26.48 7.32 19.18
N ALA A 49 -26.99 8.30 18.44
CA ALA A 49 -27.35 9.59 19.01
C ALA A 49 -28.81 9.53 19.48
N VAL A 50 -29.07 10.06 20.68
CA VAL A 50 -30.44 10.32 21.13
C VAL A 50 -30.90 11.57 20.41
N LEU A 51 -31.87 11.43 19.51
CA LEU A 51 -32.55 12.55 18.88
C LEU A 51 -33.82 12.85 19.68
N GLU A 52 -33.90 14.07 20.21
CA GLU A 52 -35.12 14.62 20.77
C GLU A 52 -35.99 15.13 19.62
N GLY A 53 -37.07 14.41 19.36
CA GLY A 53 -38.16 14.84 18.49
C GLY A 53 -39.26 15.50 19.30
N HIS A 54 -40.04 16.37 18.66
CA HIS A 54 -41.31 16.83 19.20
C HIS A 54 -42.41 16.29 18.30
N ASP A 55 -43.30 15.49 18.87
CA ASP A 55 -44.45 14.92 18.17
C ASP A 55 -45.76 15.53 18.70
N LEU A 56 -46.90 15.22 18.06
CA LEU A 56 -48.22 15.73 18.46
C LEU A 56 -48.63 15.39 19.92
N PHE A 57 -47.91 14.47 20.57
CA PHE A 57 -48.14 14.02 21.95
C PHE A 57 -47.03 14.42 22.94
N GLY A 58 -46.07 15.28 22.55
CA GLY A 58 -45.00 15.76 23.44
C GLY A 58 -43.59 15.41 22.95
N PRO A 59 -42.53 15.68 23.76
CA PRO A 59 -41.16 15.37 23.41
C PRO A 59 -40.92 13.85 23.42
N THR A 60 -40.43 13.31 22.29
CA THR A 60 -40.09 11.90 22.12
C THR A 60 -38.58 11.75 21.93
N GLN A 61 -37.94 10.97 22.79
CA GLN A 61 -36.53 10.60 22.64
C GLN A 61 -36.43 9.33 21.80
N SER A 62 -35.84 9.43 20.61
CA SER A 62 -35.57 8.28 19.75
C SER A 62 -34.06 8.06 19.60
N LEU A 63 -33.61 6.85 19.92
CA LEU A 63 -32.22 6.44 19.75
C LEU A 63 -32.00 6.07 18.27
N VAL A 64 -31.38 6.97 17.50
CA VAL A 64 -31.14 6.78 16.07
C VAL A 64 -29.67 6.41 15.83
N GLY A 65 -29.45 5.36 15.04
CA GLY A 65 -28.12 4.90 14.64
C GLY A 65 -27.36 4.09 15.69
N ALA A 66 -28.03 3.65 16.76
CA ALA A 66 -27.45 2.70 17.72
C ALA A 66 -27.64 1.26 17.24
N GLY A 67 -26.59 0.45 17.42
CA GLY A 67 -26.63 -0.97 17.09
C GLY A 67 -26.27 -1.29 15.63
N ALA A 68 -26.34 -2.58 15.29
CA ALA A 68 -26.05 -3.07 13.95
C ALA A 68 -27.25 -2.75 13.03
N SER A 69 -27.02 -1.95 11.99
CA SER A 69 -28.02 -1.78 10.92
C SER A 69 -28.25 -3.14 10.25
N PRO A 70 -29.48 -3.68 10.22
CA PRO A 70 -29.80 -4.87 9.44
C PRO A 70 -29.82 -4.57 7.93
N ALA A 71 -29.81 -3.29 7.55
CA ALA A 71 -29.76 -2.87 6.15
C ALA A 71 -28.31 -2.95 5.62
N GLY A 72 -28.04 -3.97 4.81
CA GLY A 72 -26.79 -4.14 4.08
C GLY A 72 -26.65 -5.53 3.46
N ARG A 73 -25.79 -5.66 2.44
CA ARG A 73 -25.42 -6.98 1.91
C ARG A 73 -24.63 -7.73 3.00
N PRO A 74 -25.00 -8.99 3.34
CA PRO A 74 -24.25 -9.77 4.31
C PRO A 74 -22.81 -9.94 3.83
N ARG A 75 -21.88 -10.00 4.79
CA ARG A 75 -20.48 -10.22 4.48
C ARG A 75 -20.30 -11.61 3.89
N LEU A 76 -19.38 -11.70 2.94
CA LEU A 76 -18.98 -12.99 2.39
C LEU A 76 -18.20 -13.80 3.44
N PRO A 77 -18.22 -15.14 3.36
CA PRO A 77 -17.44 -15.98 4.25
C PRO A 77 -15.95 -15.59 4.21
N LEU A 78 -15.30 -15.49 5.37
CA LEU A 78 -13.87 -15.14 5.45
C LEU A 78 -13.01 -16.17 4.70
N ARG A 79 -13.34 -17.46 4.81
CA ARG A 79 -12.70 -18.53 4.05
C ARG A 79 -12.65 -18.26 2.55
N LEU A 80 -13.78 -17.83 1.97
CA LEU A 80 -13.90 -17.50 0.56
C LEU A 80 -12.92 -16.36 0.22
N MET A 81 -12.95 -15.27 0.98
CA MET A 81 -12.11 -14.11 0.71
C MET A 81 -10.60 -14.42 0.84
N ILE A 82 -10.22 -15.17 1.88
CA ILE A 82 -8.83 -15.61 2.09
C ILE A 82 -8.38 -16.52 0.95
N SER A 83 -9.21 -17.49 0.56
CA SER A 83 -8.89 -18.42 -0.52
C SER A 83 -8.69 -17.73 -1.86
N LEU A 84 -9.48 -16.70 -2.17
CA LEU A 84 -9.33 -15.89 -3.38
C LEU A 84 -7.98 -15.14 -3.37
N LEU A 85 -7.54 -14.63 -2.22
CA LEU A 85 -6.22 -14.01 -2.12
C LEU A 85 -5.10 -15.02 -2.39
N TYR A 86 -5.15 -16.21 -1.79
CA TYR A 86 -4.15 -17.25 -2.06
C TYR A 86 -4.13 -17.63 -3.54
N LEU A 87 -5.29 -17.95 -4.14
CA LEU A 87 -5.39 -18.34 -5.54
C LEU A 87 -4.88 -17.24 -6.49
N LYS A 88 -5.19 -15.98 -6.18
CA LYS A 88 -4.67 -14.84 -6.94
C LYS A 88 -3.14 -14.80 -6.92
N HIS A 89 -2.53 -14.97 -5.75
CA HIS A 89 -1.09 -14.90 -5.59
C HIS A 89 -0.37 -16.10 -6.20
N THR A 90 -0.92 -17.32 -6.07
CA THR A 90 -0.31 -18.53 -6.62
C THR A 90 -0.34 -18.56 -8.14
N PHE A 91 -1.43 -18.08 -8.76
CA PHE A 91 -1.59 -18.10 -10.22
C PHE A 91 -1.28 -16.77 -10.90
N ASN A 92 -0.87 -15.75 -10.14
CA ASN A 92 -0.56 -14.40 -10.61
C ASN A 92 -1.67 -13.79 -11.51
N LEU A 93 -2.92 -13.86 -11.05
CA LEU A 93 -4.09 -13.42 -11.81
C LEU A 93 -4.56 -12.00 -11.45
N SER A 94 -5.26 -11.36 -12.39
CA SER A 94 -6.00 -10.13 -12.11
C SER A 94 -7.20 -10.42 -11.19
N ASP A 95 -7.74 -9.39 -10.53
CA ASP A 95 -8.93 -9.58 -9.68
C ASP A 95 -10.16 -9.98 -10.52
N GLU A 96 -10.23 -9.58 -11.78
CA GLU A 96 -11.32 -9.91 -12.71
C GLU A 96 -11.21 -11.35 -13.22
N ASP A 97 -10.03 -11.75 -13.70
CA ASP A 97 -9.79 -13.11 -14.19
C ASP A 97 -9.96 -14.16 -13.10
N LEU A 98 -9.57 -13.83 -11.87
CA LEU A 98 -9.74 -14.69 -10.71
C LEU A 98 -11.21 -15.06 -10.48
N VAL A 99 -12.10 -14.06 -10.52
CA VAL A 99 -13.54 -14.23 -10.27
C VAL A 99 -14.18 -15.11 -11.34
N VAL A 100 -13.77 -14.95 -12.60
CA VAL A 100 -14.23 -15.78 -13.72
C VAL A 100 -13.71 -17.22 -13.57
N ARG A 101 -12.39 -17.39 -13.43
CA ARG A 101 -11.75 -18.72 -13.27
C ARG A 101 -12.29 -19.49 -12.06
N TRP A 102 -12.60 -18.81 -10.96
CA TRP A 102 -13.18 -19.44 -9.79
C TRP A 102 -14.58 -20.01 -10.07
N SER A 103 -15.38 -19.32 -10.90
CA SER A 103 -16.73 -19.78 -11.26
C SER A 103 -16.71 -20.99 -12.20
N GLU A 104 -15.61 -21.18 -12.94
CA GLU A 104 -15.40 -22.29 -13.87
C GLU A 104 -14.76 -23.51 -13.20
N ASN A 105 -13.97 -23.31 -12.14
CA ASN A 105 -13.12 -24.36 -11.57
C ASN A 105 -13.65 -24.94 -10.24
N VAL A 106 -14.00 -26.22 -10.27
CA VAL A 106 -14.52 -26.98 -9.11
C VAL A 106 -13.51 -27.05 -7.96
N LEU A 107 -12.21 -27.24 -8.24
CA LEU A 107 -11.17 -27.33 -7.20
C LEU A 107 -11.00 -26.01 -6.44
N TRP A 108 -11.18 -24.88 -7.10
CA TRP A 108 -11.06 -23.56 -6.47
C TRP A 108 -12.25 -23.28 -5.55
N GLN A 109 -13.42 -23.76 -5.92
CA GLN A 109 -14.61 -23.71 -5.07
C GLN A 109 -14.45 -24.61 -3.85
N PHE A 110 -13.90 -25.82 -4.02
CA PHE A 110 -13.55 -26.69 -2.89
C PHE A 110 -12.57 -26.02 -1.92
N PHE A 111 -11.48 -25.45 -2.46
CA PHE A 111 -10.47 -24.75 -1.67
C PHE A 111 -11.08 -23.61 -0.84
N SER A 112 -12.02 -22.87 -1.44
CA SER A 112 -12.76 -21.79 -0.77
C SER A 112 -13.81 -22.24 0.26
N GLY A 113 -14.01 -23.55 0.43
CA GLY A 113 -14.95 -24.12 1.39
C GLY A 113 -16.39 -24.25 0.90
N ARG A 114 -16.62 -24.24 -0.42
CA ARG A 114 -17.95 -24.53 -0.98
C ARG A 114 -18.22 -26.03 -0.92
N VAL A 115 -19.47 -26.37 -0.59
CA VAL A 115 -19.95 -27.76 -0.56
C VAL A 115 -20.52 -28.17 -1.92
N TYR A 116 -21.16 -27.22 -2.59
CA TYR A 116 -21.82 -27.39 -3.88
C TYR A 116 -21.23 -26.43 -4.90
N PHE A 117 -21.17 -26.89 -6.14
CA PHE A 117 -20.65 -26.10 -7.24
C PHE A 117 -21.62 -25.00 -7.66
N GLU A 118 -21.09 -23.80 -7.91
CA GLU A 118 -21.83 -22.62 -8.37
C GLU A 118 -21.14 -21.98 -9.58
N HIS A 119 -21.88 -21.84 -10.69
CA HIS A 119 -21.39 -21.13 -11.88
C HIS A 119 -21.35 -19.60 -11.73
N ARG A 120 -21.91 -19.06 -10.64
CA ARG A 120 -21.97 -17.61 -10.44
C ARG A 120 -20.66 -17.10 -9.87
N PRO A 121 -20.23 -15.89 -10.25
CA PRO A 121 -19.07 -15.26 -9.63
C PRO A 121 -19.29 -15.08 -8.12
N PRO A 122 -18.28 -15.32 -7.27
CA PRO A 122 -18.43 -15.30 -5.82
C PRO A 122 -18.66 -13.88 -5.28
N CYS A 123 -18.04 -12.89 -5.91
CA CYS A 123 -18.10 -11.48 -5.54
C CYS A 123 -17.78 -10.58 -6.74
N ASP A 124 -18.02 -9.28 -6.56
CA ASP A 124 -17.51 -8.26 -7.48
C ASP A 124 -15.96 -8.18 -7.33
N PRO A 125 -15.19 -8.16 -8.44
CA PRO A 125 -13.72 -8.06 -8.41
C PRO A 125 -13.18 -6.95 -7.50
N THR A 126 -13.90 -5.82 -7.41
CA THR A 126 -13.50 -4.68 -6.57
C THR A 126 -13.49 -5.00 -5.08
N GLN A 127 -14.25 -6.00 -4.64
CA GLN A 127 -14.30 -6.42 -3.23
C GLN A 127 -12.99 -7.05 -2.79
N ILE A 128 -12.26 -7.72 -3.68
CA ILE A 128 -10.96 -8.34 -3.37
C ILE A 128 -9.94 -7.26 -3.03
N GLY A 129 -9.90 -6.19 -3.81
CA GLY A 129 -9.03 -5.03 -3.55
C GLY A 129 -9.41 -4.30 -2.25
N ARG A 130 -10.71 -4.15 -1.96
CA ARG A 130 -11.18 -3.56 -0.69
C ARG A 130 -10.81 -4.44 0.51
N PHE A 131 -10.97 -5.75 0.38
CA PHE A 131 -10.62 -6.71 1.41
C PHE A 131 -9.11 -6.69 1.70
N ARG A 132 -8.26 -6.67 0.67
CA ARG A 132 -6.80 -6.54 0.83
C ARG A 132 -6.41 -5.27 1.60
N ARG A 133 -7.03 -4.13 1.28
CA ARG A 133 -6.77 -2.87 2.02
C ARG A 133 -7.26 -2.94 3.46
N ALA A 134 -8.39 -3.59 3.71
CA ALA A 134 -8.94 -3.75 5.06
C ALA A 134 -8.12 -4.73 5.90
N LEU A 135 -7.52 -5.75 5.28
CA LEU A 135 -6.67 -6.74 5.93
C LEU A 135 -5.38 -6.13 6.48
N GLY A 136 -4.83 -5.15 5.74
CA GLY A 136 -3.56 -4.50 6.08
C GLY A 136 -2.35 -5.42 5.91
N GLU A 137 -1.18 -4.93 6.32
CA GLU A 137 0.08 -5.69 6.30
C GLU A 137 0.04 -6.81 7.34
N ASP A 138 -0.35 -6.51 8.58
CA ASP A 138 -0.44 -7.47 9.68
C ASP A 138 -1.28 -8.72 9.35
N GLY A 139 -2.44 -8.54 8.71
CA GLY A 139 -3.30 -9.67 8.35
C GLY A 139 -2.74 -10.49 7.19
N LEU A 140 -2.00 -9.88 6.27
CA LEU A 140 -1.31 -10.60 5.21
C LEU A 140 -0.12 -11.40 5.75
N GLU A 141 0.60 -10.86 6.74
CA GLU A 141 1.67 -11.56 7.44
C GLU A 141 1.15 -12.80 8.18
N GLU A 142 0.01 -12.70 8.87
CA GLU A 142 -0.64 -13.85 9.51
C GLU A 142 -1.00 -14.95 8.50
N LEU A 143 -1.58 -14.58 7.36
CA LEU A 143 -1.90 -15.51 6.27
C LEU A 143 -0.65 -16.18 5.70
N LEU A 144 0.43 -15.42 5.49
CA LEU A 144 1.68 -15.94 4.98
C LEU A 144 2.35 -16.88 5.99
N LYS A 145 2.38 -16.49 7.26
CA LYS A 145 2.91 -17.30 8.36
C LYS A 145 2.22 -18.65 8.41
N ALA A 146 0.88 -18.67 8.39
CA ALA A 146 0.12 -19.93 8.39
C ALA A 146 0.47 -20.83 7.20
N THR A 147 0.63 -20.27 6.00
CA THR A 147 1.05 -21.07 4.83
C THR A 147 2.44 -21.67 5.00
N ILE A 148 3.41 -20.91 5.51
CA ILE A 148 4.77 -21.39 5.74
C ILE A 148 4.77 -22.48 6.81
N ASP A 149 4.08 -22.25 7.93
CA ASP A 149 3.97 -23.22 9.03
C ASP A 149 3.35 -24.54 8.54
N THR A 150 2.31 -24.46 7.69
CA THR A 150 1.73 -25.67 7.07
C THR A 150 2.67 -26.35 6.08
N ALA A 151 3.43 -25.59 5.29
CA ALA A 151 4.40 -26.15 4.35
C ALA A 151 5.53 -26.90 5.08
N VAL A 152 6.00 -26.36 6.21
CA VAL A 152 6.97 -27.02 7.10
C VAL A 152 6.37 -28.29 7.71
N THR A 153 5.11 -28.22 8.16
CA THR A 153 4.41 -29.37 8.77
C THR A 153 4.22 -30.52 7.77
N ILE A 154 3.90 -30.21 6.52
CA ILE A 154 3.74 -31.19 5.42
C ILE A 154 5.11 -31.66 4.91
N GLN A 155 6.22 -31.07 5.38
CA GLN A 155 7.59 -31.29 4.88
C GLN A 155 7.73 -30.94 3.38
N ALA A 156 6.91 -30.02 2.88
CA ALA A 156 7.00 -29.52 1.51
C ALA A 156 8.18 -28.55 1.32
N VAL A 157 8.66 -27.92 2.41
CA VAL A 157 9.78 -26.98 2.41
C VAL A 157 10.75 -27.39 3.52
N GLN A 158 12.04 -27.42 3.21
CA GLN A 158 13.07 -27.69 4.22
C GLN A 158 13.36 -26.42 5.04
N PRO A 159 13.58 -26.53 6.37
CA PRO A 159 13.92 -25.37 7.20
C PRO A 159 15.17 -24.60 6.73
N GLN A 160 16.07 -25.27 6.01
CA GLN A 160 17.28 -24.68 5.43
C GLN A 160 16.97 -23.66 4.33
N GLU A 161 15.90 -23.88 3.56
CA GLU A 161 15.48 -22.99 2.48
C GLU A 161 14.93 -21.65 3.02
N LEU A 162 14.38 -21.66 4.24
CA LEU A 162 13.85 -20.46 4.89
C LEU A 162 14.94 -19.50 5.39
N GLN A 163 16.22 -19.91 5.41
CA GLN A 163 17.32 -19.06 5.89
C GLN A 163 17.68 -17.92 4.93
N ARG A 164 17.38 -18.07 3.63
CA ARG A 164 17.75 -17.09 2.60
C ARG A 164 16.52 -16.76 1.77
N VAL A 165 16.07 -15.50 1.86
CA VAL A 165 15.02 -14.97 0.99
C VAL A 165 15.66 -14.25 -0.18
N ILE A 166 15.47 -14.78 -1.39
CA ILE A 166 15.86 -14.09 -2.63
C ILE A 166 14.70 -13.18 -3.01
N VAL A 167 14.85 -11.90 -2.74
CA VAL A 167 13.88 -10.89 -3.18
C VAL A 167 14.32 -10.38 -4.53
N ASP A 168 13.67 -10.87 -5.59
CA ASP A 168 13.79 -10.31 -6.93
C ASP A 168 13.15 -8.90 -6.91
N THR A 169 13.94 -7.87 -6.63
CA THR A 169 13.51 -6.47 -6.78
C THR A 169 13.49 -6.11 -8.26
N THR A 170 12.63 -6.74 -9.05
CA THR A 170 12.57 -6.59 -10.52
C THR A 170 11.86 -5.32 -10.97
N VAL A 171 11.32 -4.53 -10.04
CA VAL A 171 10.82 -3.18 -10.33
C VAL A 171 11.39 -2.22 -9.29
N GLN A 172 12.66 -1.87 -9.45
CA GLN A 172 13.02 -0.51 -9.06
C GLN A 172 12.22 0.40 -9.98
N GLU A 173 11.39 1.29 -9.40
CA GLU A 173 10.96 2.47 -10.14
C GLU A 173 12.22 3.16 -10.62
N LYS A 174 12.57 2.92 -11.88
CA LYS A 174 13.57 3.69 -12.55
C LYS A 174 12.94 5.07 -12.66
N ALA A 175 13.20 5.92 -11.67
CA ALA A 175 12.84 7.34 -11.67
C ALA A 175 13.67 8.09 -12.75
N VAL A 176 13.78 7.51 -13.95
CA VAL A 176 14.42 8.06 -15.11
C VAL A 176 13.30 8.61 -15.98
N ALA A 177 12.73 9.72 -15.50
CA ALA A 177 12.37 10.76 -16.45
C ALA A 177 13.67 11.15 -17.18
N HIS A 178 13.62 11.36 -18.50
CA HIS A 178 14.80 11.78 -19.25
C HIS A 178 15.47 12.94 -18.50
N PRO A 179 16.71 12.79 -18.01
CA PRO A 179 17.30 13.75 -17.09
C PRO A 179 17.57 15.03 -17.87
N THR A 180 16.66 16.00 -17.76
CA THR A 180 16.94 17.37 -18.15
C THR A 180 17.55 18.04 -16.94
N ASP A 181 18.78 18.52 -17.07
CA ASP A 181 19.52 19.27 -16.04
C ASP A 181 18.62 20.28 -15.31
N SER A 182 17.76 21.00 -16.06
CA SER A 182 16.80 21.96 -15.51
C SER A 182 15.80 21.36 -14.51
N ARG A 183 15.22 20.19 -14.81
CA ARG A 183 14.24 19.52 -13.93
C ARG A 183 14.93 19.02 -12.67
N LEU A 184 16.12 18.42 -12.80
CA LEU A 184 16.89 17.91 -11.67
C LEU A 184 17.33 19.03 -10.73
N LEU A 185 17.79 20.16 -11.26
CA LEU A 185 18.20 21.32 -10.46
C LEU A 185 17.04 21.92 -9.67
N GLU A 186 15.83 21.96 -10.25
CA GLU A 186 14.64 22.45 -9.55
C GLU A 186 14.16 21.48 -8.45
N ILE A 187 14.21 20.16 -8.71
CA ILE A 187 13.92 19.14 -7.69
C ILE A 187 14.94 19.24 -6.54
N ALA A 188 16.23 19.42 -6.86
CA ALA A 188 17.27 19.60 -5.85
C ALA A 188 17.01 20.83 -4.98
N ARG A 189 16.70 22.00 -5.60
CA ARG A 189 16.33 23.22 -4.87
C ARG A 189 15.15 22.97 -3.94
N HIS A 190 14.08 22.33 -4.44
CA HIS A 190 12.89 22.04 -3.66
C HIS A 190 13.19 21.13 -2.46
N LYS A 191 13.97 20.07 -2.66
CA LYS A 191 14.35 19.13 -1.59
C LYS A 191 15.19 19.82 -0.50
N VAL A 192 16.17 20.65 -0.89
CA VAL A 192 16.99 21.41 0.08
C VAL A 192 16.14 22.38 0.89
N VAL A 193 15.23 23.13 0.26
CA VAL A 193 14.33 24.06 0.96
C VAL A 193 13.37 23.31 1.89
N ARG A 194 12.82 22.17 1.45
CA ARG A 194 11.94 21.33 2.28
C ARG A 194 12.67 20.81 3.52
N ALA A 195 13.88 20.30 3.33
CA ALA A 195 14.70 19.80 4.43
C ALA A 195 15.11 20.92 5.39
N ALA A 196 15.47 22.11 4.89
CA ALA A 196 15.74 23.28 5.72
C ALA A 196 14.52 23.69 6.56
N LYS A 197 13.31 23.67 5.98
CA LYS A 197 12.07 23.97 6.69
C LYS A 197 11.77 22.93 7.78
N GLN A 198 11.99 21.64 7.50
CA GLN A 198 11.85 20.56 8.49
C GLN A 198 12.86 20.66 9.63
N ALA A 199 14.04 21.23 9.37
CA ALA A 199 15.07 21.50 10.38
C ALA A 199 14.90 22.84 11.12
N GLY A 200 13.80 23.57 10.90
CA GLY A 200 13.57 24.87 11.55
C GLY A 200 14.43 26.03 11.01
N ILE A 201 15.16 25.84 9.91
CA ILE A 201 16.07 26.85 9.36
C ILE A 201 15.28 27.81 8.46
N ALA A 202 15.06 29.04 8.93
CA ALA A 202 14.44 30.10 8.13
C ALA A 202 15.39 30.59 7.01
N LEU A 203 15.01 30.49 5.74
CA LEU A 203 15.81 31.00 4.61
C LEU A 203 15.32 32.39 4.19
N LYS A 204 16.24 33.35 3.98
CA LYS A 204 15.92 34.72 3.52
C LYS A 204 15.24 34.72 2.15
N GLN A 205 15.68 33.84 1.25
CA GLN A 205 15.13 33.66 -0.09
C GLN A 205 15.15 32.18 -0.48
N THR A 206 14.05 31.67 -1.02
CA THR A 206 13.91 30.28 -1.48
C THR A 206 13.95 30.13 -2.99
N TYR A 207 13.85 31.24 -3.74
CA TYR A 207 13.84 31.31 -5.21
C TYR A 207 12.76 30.44 -5.89
N ALA A 208 11.63 30.17 -5.22
CA ALA A 208 10.60 29.27 -5.76
C ALA A 208 9.96 29.78 -7.07
N LYS A 209 9.64 31.09 -7.14
CA LYS A 209 9.07 31.71 -8.36
C LYS A 209 10.08 31.74 -9.51
N GLU A 210 11.33 32.13 -9.21
CA GLU A 210 12.40 32.21 -10.21
C GLU A 210 12.77 30.81 -10.75
N GLY A 211 12.86 29.79 -9.88
CA GLY A 211 13.13 28.40 -10.26
C GLY A 211 12.08 27.81 -11.20
N LYS A 212 10.79 28.03 -10.90
CA LYS A 212 9.67 27.61 -11.78
C LYS A 212 9.73 28.31 -13.15
N GLY A 213 10.01 29.61 -13.17
CA GLY A 213 10.15 30.38 -14.41
C GLY A 213 11.34 29.92 -15.26
N LEU A 214 12.49 29.65 -14.64
CA LEU A 214 13.68 29.12 -15.32
C LEU A 214 13.43 27.72 -15.89
N ARG A 215 12.72 26.85 -15.16
CA ARG A 215 12.33 25.52 -15.65
C ARG A 215 11.47 25.61 -16.91
N PHE A 216 10.47 26.50 -16.91
CA PHE A 216 9.60 26.72 -18.06
C PHE A 216 10.39 27.24 -19.28
N LYS A 217 11.22 28.27 -19.09
CA LYS A 217 12.08 28.83 -20.14
C LYS A 217 13.06 27.79 -20.71
N ALA A 218 13.66 26.97 -19.85
CA ALA A 218 14.56 25.90 -20.26
C ALA A 218 13.84 24.85 -21.14
N GLY A 219 12.60 24.49 -20.81
CA GLY A 219 11.78 23.61 -21.66
C GLY A 219 11.51 24.22 -23.04
N GLY A 220 11.14 25.50 -23.09
CA GLY A 220 10.91 26.22 -24.35
C GLY A 220 12.17 26.35 -25.21
N TYR A 221 13.32 26.67 -24.61
CA TYR A 221 14.59 26.76 -25.34
C TYR A 221 15.10 25.41 -25.83
N ALA A 222 14.87 24.33 -25.08
CA ALA A 222 15.19 22.97 -25.51
C ALA A 222 14.35 22.56 -26.73
N HIS A 223 13.03 22.81 -26.69
CA HIS A 223 12.14 22.54 -27.81
C HIS A 223 12.52 23.34 -29.06
N ALA A 224 12.84 24.62 -28.90
CA ALA A 224 13.27 25.51 -30.00
C ALA A 224 14.73 25.32 -30.44
N LYS A 225 15.47 24.32 -29.91
CA LYS A 225 16.90 24.07 -30.17
C LYS A 225 17.83 25.28 -29.91
N GLN A 226 17.45 26.18 -29.02
CA GLN A 226 18.21 27.39 -28.65
C GLN A 226 19.22 27.11 -27.53
N TYR A 227 20.22 26.25 -27.80
CA TYR A 227 21.13 25.73 -26.78
C TYR A 227 21.93 26.81 -26.01
N ARG A 228 22.34 27.91 -26.67
CA ARG A 228 23.04 29.01 -25.97
C ARG A 228 22.19 29.66 -24.88
N ARG A 229 20.87 29.83 -25.12
CA ARG A 229 19.93 30.39 -24.13
C ARG A 229 19.60 29.37 -23.05
N LEU A 230 19.44 28.10 -23.43
CA LEU A 230 19.27 26.99 -22.49
C LEU A 230 20.43 26.91 -21.48
N GLN A 231 21.67 26.96 -21.95
CA GLN A 231 22.86 26.91 -21.08
C GLN A 231 22.91 28.08 -20.08
N ARG A 232 22.49 29.28 -20.49
CA ARG A 232 22.38 30.43 -19.57
C ARG A 232 21.33 30.19 -18.47
N CYS A 233 20.18 29.61 -18.82
CA CYS A 233 19.16 29.24 -17.83
C CYS A 233 19.66 28.19 -16.85
N ILE A 234 20.32 27.14 -17.34
CA ILE A 234 20.90 26.08 -16.50
C ILE A 234 21.98 26.67 -15.58
N LYS A 235 22.87 27.53 -16.09
CA LYS A 235 23.88 28.23 -15.28
C LYS A 235 23.24 29.05 -14.15
N ARG A 236 22.13 29.74 -14.44
CA ARG A 236 21.37 30.48 -13.41
C ARG A 236 20.74 29.55 -12.38
N GLN A 237 20.13 28.45 -12.79
CA GLN A 237 19.57 27.43 -11.87
C GLN A 237 20.66 26.84 -10.96
N ARG A 238 21.83 26.50 -11.50
CA ARG A 238 23.00 26.05 -10.71
C ARG A 238 23.45 27.11 -9.70
N THR A 239 23.49 28.38 -10.12
CA THR A 239 23.86 29.50 -9.23
C THR A 239 22.88 29.63 -8.06
N ILE A 240 21.57 29.56 -8.32
CA ILE A 240 20.52 29.62 -7.30
C ILE A 240 20.66 28.46 -6.32
N LEU A 241 20.83 27.23 -6.81
CA LEU A 241 21.03 26.06 -5.96
C LEU A 241 22.27 26.24 -5.06
N GLY A 242 23.38 26.73 -5.62
CA GLY A 242 24.60 27.03 -4.86
C GLY A 242 24.45 28.15 -3.83
N ILE A 243 23.59 29.15 -4.08
CA ILE A 243 23.27 30.18 -3.07
C ILE A 243 22.48 29.56 -1.91
N VAL A 244 21.45 28.76 -2.21
CA VAL A 244 20.60 28.12 -1.19
C VAL A 244 21.41 27.13 -0.34
N LEU A 245 22.26 26.31 -0.97
CA LEU A 245 23.14 25.38 -0.24
C LEU A 245 24.10 26.11 0.69
N ARG A 246 24.80 27.14 0.21
CA ARG A 246 25.69 27.94 1.06
C ARG A 246 24.96 28.68 2.18
N ALA A 247 23.70 29.07 1.97
CA ALA A 247 22.88 29.67 3.01
C ALA A 247 22.51 28.65 4.10
N VAL A 248 22.08 27.45 3.70
CA VAL A 248 21.80 26.34 4.64
C VAL A 248 23.05 25.94 5.39
N GLN A 249 24.19 25.77 4.71
CA GLN A 249 25.45 25.38 5.34
C GLN A 249 25.94 26.41 6.38
N ARG A 250 25.89 27.71 6.05
CA ARG A 250 26.23 28.77 7.03
C ARG A 250 25.32 28.75 8.26
N LYS A 251 24.02 28.51 8.07
CA LYS A 251 23.08 28.42 9.19
C LYS A 251 23.26 27.15 10.02
N LEU A 252 23.62 26.03 9.39
CA LEU A 252 23.98 24.79 10.09
C LEU A 252 25.26 24.96 10.93
N GLN A 253 26.27 25.65 10.39
CA GLN A 253 27.50 25.95 11.13
C GLN A 253 27.24 26.88 12.32
N ALA A 254 26.40 27.90 12.15
CA ALA A 254 25.99 28.78 13.24
C ALA A 254 25.15 28.04 14.31
N ALA A 255 24.24 27.15 13.90
CA ALA A 255 23.45 26.34 14.82
C ALA A 255 24.29 25.28 15.57
N ALA A 256 25.40 24.81 14.99
CA ALA A 256 26.34 23.93 15.68
C ALA A 256 27.15 24.66 16.79
N GLN A 257 27.25 25.99 16.71
CA GLN A 257 27.97 26.82 17.69
C GLN A 257 27.05 27.36 18.81
N SER A 258 25.73 27.21 18.69
CA SER A 258 24.75 27.63 19.70
C SER A 258 23.63 26.59 19.79
N PRO A 259 23.63 25.69 20.80
CA PRO A 259 22.76 24.52 20.84
C PRO A 259 21.36 24.88 21.33
N SER A 260 20.62 25.71 20.59
CA SER A 260 19.29 26.15 20.99
C SER A 260 18.25 26.06 19.87
N VAL A 261 18.27 24.97 19.09
CA VAL A 261 17.20 24.72 18.10
C VAL A 261 16.73 23.28 18.15
N ASP A 262 15.49 23.10 18.58
CA ASP A 262 14.67 21.88 18.47
C ASP A 262 14.59 21.41 17.01
N SER A 263 15.58 20.65 16.59
CA SER A 263 15.72 20.21 15.21
C SER A 263 15.74 18.70 15.17
N SER A 264 14.89 18.14 14.30
CA SER A 264 14.80 16.70 14.10
C SER A 264 16.16 16.15 13.66
N PRO A 265 16.82 15.28 14.45
CA PRO A 265 18.21 14.85 14.20
C PRO A 265 18.37 14.14 12.84
N LYS A 266 17.32 13.44 12.38
CA LYS A 266 17.27 12.81 11.05
C LYS A 266 17.32 13.83 9.90
N ALA A 267 16.67 14.99 10.05
CA ALA A 267 16.65 16.02 9.01
C ALA A 267 18.01 16.74 8.89
N LEU A 268 18.68 16.96 10.03
CA LEU A 268 20.05 17.50 10.06
C LEU A 268 21.06 16.52 9.44
N ALA A 269 20.97 15.24 9.79
CA ALA A 269 21.83 14.20 9.22
C ALA A 269 21.65 14.09 7.69
N ALA A 270 20.40 14.13 7.21
CA ALA A 270 20.11 14.14 5.77
C ALA A 270 20.68 15.39 5.07
N LEU A 271 20.57 16.57 5.68
CA LEU A 271 21.15 17.81 5.13
C LEU A 271 22.68 17.77 5.08
N GLN A 272 23.34 17.27 6.13
CA GLN A 272 24.80 17.12 6.17
C GLN A 272 25.30 16.07 5.16
N GLN A 273 24.58 14.97 5.00
CA GLN A 273 24.92 13.95 4.00
C GLN A 273 24.77 14.52 2.58
N TRP A 274 23.73 15.32 2.33
CA TRP A 274 23.53 15.99 1.05
C TRP A 274 24.59 17.05 0.75
N SER A 275 24.98 17.87 1.75
CA SER A 275 26.05 18.85 1.56
C SER A 275 27.39 18.17 1.26
N LYS A 276 27.71 17.06 1.93
CA LYS A 276 28.94 16.29 1.68
C LYS A 276 28.97 15.69 0.27
N ARG A 277 27.86 15.07 -0.16
CA ARG A 277 27.73 14.50 -1.52
C ARG A 277 27.81 15.52 -2.65
N LEU A 278 27.47 16.78 -2.38
CA LEU A 278 27.53 17.86 -3.37
C LEU A 278 28.88 18.60 -3.39
N ALA A 279 29.70 18.47 -2.34
CA ALA A 279 31.03 19.07 -2.24
C ALA A 279 32.13 18.22 -2.89
N THR A 280 31.93 16.90 -2.96
CA THR A 280 32.75 16.00 -3.77
C THR A 280 32.18 15.94 -5.19
N PRO A 281 32.84 16.56 -6.20
CA PRO A 281 32.54 16.20 -7.58
C PRO A 281 32.90 14.72 -7.80
N PRO A 282 32.25 14.03 -8.76
CA PRO A 282 32.74 12.75 -9.26
C PRO A 282 34.15 12.90 -9.85
#